data_AF-A0A317AF59-F1
#
_entry.id   AF-A0A317AF59-F1
#
_cell.length_a   1.000
_cell.length_b   1.000
_cell.length_c   1.000
_cell.angle_alpha   90.00
_cell.angle_beta   90.00
_cell.angle_gamma   90.00
#
_symmetry.space_group_name_H-M   'P 1'
#
loop_
_entity.id
_entity.type
_entity.pdbx_description
1 polymer ?
#
loop_
_entity_poly.entity_id
_entity_poly.type
_entity_poly.pdbx_seq_one_letter_code
_entity_poly.pdbx_strand_id
1 'polypeptide(L)'
;MLFPSGDTSALADRFRAFNITELMVEYFSELSNDYPRSANSANDTVAYVNQYFLSDTFNKDTDMDINGKPFKTWQQKFGPDLHQNDDAFSSLFRWNFSDPDVAYFSANASIHGFGSLAAYVHAQQPFKPSDIIIVSDGQVGGATAVFTELMRKQGAKFVSIGGRSHRGKMQVVGNTASTGVLNAAYISATATTLMRTLSDDNEAARLNRTDMNQFYDTTLFDRLSPGNFMGVPYRNGYRVNDKSNIPIHFKYTPAECRMFYTKAMALDMSAVWEAVADSAWGTKCHCVDGSLRSPGQKSSLLSDREYQ
;
A
#
# COMPACT_ATOMS: atom_id res chain seq x y z
N MET A 1 6.17 4.50 17.71
CA MET A 1 5.10 3.89 16.87
C MET A 1 3.77 4.56 17.20
N LEU A 2 2.96 4.96 16.21
CA LEU A 2 1.67 5.64 16.48
C LEU A 2 0.62 4.69 17.10
N PHE A 3 0.62 3.42 16.68
CA PHE A 3 -0.25 2.37 17.21
C PHE A 3 0.62 1.15 17.54
N PRO A 4 1.21 1.11 18.74
CA PRO A 4 2.09 0.02 19.17
C PRO A 4 1.35 -1.31 19.39
N SER A 5 0.06 -1.24 19.68
CA SER A 5 -0.86 -2.37 19.72
C SER A 5 -1.77 -2.39 18.49
N GLY A 6 -1.94 -3.55 17.86
CA GLY A 6 -2.81 -3.73 16.70
C GLY A 6 -2.13 -4.42 15.51
N ASP A 7 -2.93 -4.80 14.51
CA ASP A 7 -2.41 -5.35 13.26
C ASP A 7 -1.74 -4.23 12.44
N THR A 8 -0.44 -4.38 12.22
CA THR A 8 0.40 -3.41 11.49
C THR A 8 0.16 -3.42 9.99
N SER A 9 -0.58 -4.40 9.47
CA SER A 9 -1.00 -4.42 8.07
C SER A 9 -2.42 -3.87 7.93
N ALA A 10 -2.57 -2.79 7.17
CA ALA A 10 -3.88 -2.25 6.81
C ALA A 10 -4.64 -3.18 5.84
N LEU A 11 -3.89 -3.71 4.87
CA LEU A 11 -4.39 -4.39 3.69
C LEU A 11 -3.55 -5.64 3.45
N ALA A 12 -4.15 -6.63 2.79
CA ALA A 12 -3.42 -7.66 2.06
C ALA A 12 -3.25 -7.21 0.61
N ASP A 13 -2.19 -7.66 -0.02
CA ASP A 13 -1.86 -7.39 -1.41
C ASP A 13 -2.19 -8.58 -2.30
N ARG A 14 -2.46 -8.28 -3.57
CA ARG A 14 -2.61 -9.24 -4.65
C ARG A 14 -2.30 -8.57 -5.98
N PHE A 15 -1.80 -9.35 -6.93
CA PHE A 15 -1.59 -8.94 -8.32
C PHE A 15 -2.36 -9.88 -9.26
N ARG A 16 -2.57 -9.43 -10.50
CA ARG A 16 -3.15 -10.26 -11.56
C ARG A 16 -2.13 -11.29 -12.03
N ALA A 17 -2.54 -12.55 -12.11
CA ALA A 17 -1.68 -13.68 -12.42
C ALA A 17 -1.57 -13.85 -13.95
N PHE A 18 -0.62 -13.13 -14.55
CA PHE A 18 -0.24 -13.31 -15.95
C PHE A 18 0.82 -14.42 -16.09
N ASN A 19 0.91 -15.04 -17.27
CA ASN A 19 1.95 -16.04 -17.59
C ASN A 19 3.38 -15.47 -17.38
N ILE A 20 3.64 -14.24 -17.83
CA ILE A 20 4.92 -13.54 -17.59
C ILE A 20 5.22 -13.46 -16.10
N THR A 21 4.24 -13.07 -15.29
CA THR A 21 4.41 -12.98 -13.84
C THR A 21 4.67 -14.35 -13.23
N GLU A 22 3.97 -15.39 -13.68
CA GLU A 22 4.17 -16.77 -13.20
C GLU A 22 5.62 -17.18 -13.37
N LEU A 23 6.16 -17.02 -14.58
CA LEU A 23 7.54 -17.37 -14.91
C LEU A 23 8.55 -16.57 -14.07
N MET A 24 8.30 -15.27 -13.86
CA MET A 24 9.16 -14.46 -12.99
C MET A 24 9.08 -14.91 -11.53
N VAL A 25 7.88 -15.23 -11.03
CA VAL A 25 7.69 -15.67 -9.65
C VAL A 25 8.32 -17.02 -9.38
N GLU A 26 8.11 -17.97 -10.29
CA GLU A 26 8.76 -19.28 -10.30
C GLU A 26 10.29 -19.10 -10.24
N TYR A 27 10.86 -18.43 -11.23
CA TYR A 27 12.30 -18.34 -11.37
C TYR A 27 12.96 -17.62 -10.18
N PHE A 28 12.49 -16.43 -9.78
CA PHE A 28 13.13 -15.70 -8.68
C PHE A 28 12.94 -16.37 -7.32
N SER A 29 11.85 -17.12 -7.13
CA SER A 29 11.66 -17.93 -5.92
C SER A 29 12.51 -19.19 -5.88
N GLU A 30 12.93 -19.72 -7.04
CA GLU A 30 13.86 -20.84 -7.13
C GLU A 30 15.29 -20.36 -6.95
N LEU A 31 15.65 -19.27 -7.64
CA LEU A 31 16.95 -18.61 -7.50
C LEU A 31 17.23 -18.21 -6.06
N SER A 32 16.23 -17.77 -5.29
CA SER A 32 16.42 -17.37 -3.89
C SER A 32 16.95 -18.49 -2.97
N ASN A 33 16.84 -19.76 -3.36
CA ASN A 33 17.39 -20.86 -2.57
C ASN A 33 18.93 -20.90 -2.60
N ASP A 34 19.55 -20.35 -3.64
CA ASP A 34 21.01 -20.32 -3.81
C ASP A 34 21.64 -19.05 -3.21
N TYR A 35 20.81 -18.04 -2.90
CA TYR A 35 21.24 -16.72 -2.42
C TYR A 35 20.68 -16.45 -1.03
N PRO A 36 21.49 -16.58 0.03
CA PRO A 36 21.01 -16.35 1.39
C PRO A 36 20.56 -14.89 1.58
N ARG A 37 19.38 -14.70 2.18
CA ARG A 37 18.86 -13.38 2.58
C ARG A 37 19.80 -12.76 3.61
N SER A 38 20.35 -11.59 3.33
CA SER A 38 21.37 -10.97 4.18
C SER A 38 21.44 -9.46 3.93
N ALA A 39 21.03 -8.70 4.95
CA ALA A 39 21.25 -7.27 4.98
C ALA A 39 22.76 -7.00 4.99
N ASN A 40 23.26 -6.37 3.93
CA ASN A 40 24.67 -6.02 3.76
C ASN A 40 25.62 -7.22 3.65
N SER A 41 25.30 -8.18 2.78
CA SER A 41 26.24 -9.25 2.40
C SER A 41 27.59 -8.67 1.98
N ALA A 42 28.69 -9.24 2.51
CA ALA A 42 30.05 -8.89 2.11
C ALA A 42 30.44 -9.49 0.73
N ASN A 43 29.57 -10.33 0.15
CA ASN A 43 29.72 -10.86 -1.19
C ASN A 43 28.93 -9.98 -2.17
N ASP A 44 29.65 -9.25 -3.02
CA ASP A 44 29.08 -8.30 -3.98
C ASP A 44 28.02 -8.94 -4.90
N THR A 45 28.24 -10.18 -5.35
CA THR A 45 27.27 -10.89 -6.19
C THR A 45 25.98 -11.18 -5.42
N VAL A 46 26.09 -11.63 -4.17
CA VAL A 46 24.91 -11.90 -3.34
C VAL A 46 24.17 -10.60 -3.03
N ALA A 47 24.90 -9.53 -2.68
CA ALA A 47 24.31 -8.22 -2.42
C ALA A 47 23.55 -7.69 -3.67
N TYR A 48 24.17 -7.79 -4.84
CA TYR A 48 23.59 -7.37 -6.11
C TYR A 48 22.32 -8.16 -6.44
N VAL A 49 22.39 -9.50 -6.40
CA VAL A 49 21.24 -10.34 -6.74
C VAL A 49 20.09 -10.15 -5.77
N ASN A 50 20.38 -10.07 -4.47
CA ASN A 50 19.36 -9.77 -3.46
C ASN A 50 18.70 -8.42 -3.71
N GLN A 51 19.49 -7.37 -3.89
CA GLN A 51 18.97 -6.00 -4.05
C GLN A 51 18.07 -5.85 -5.26
N TYR A 52 18.50 -6.34 -6.42
CA TYR A 52 17.84 -6.01 -7.69
C TYR A 52 16.79 -7.02 -8.12
N PHE A 53 16.86 -8.27 -7.64
CA PHE A 53 15.99 -9.35 -8.13
C PHE A 53 15.22 -10.07 -7.03
N LEU A 54 15.84 -10.36 -5.89
CA LEU A 54 15.21 -11.20 -4.86
C LEU A 54 14.44 -10.42 -3.79
N SER A 55 14.65 -9.10 -3.69
CA SER A 55 13.92 -8.21 -2.75
C SER A 55 12.66 -7.60 -3.36
N ASP A 56 12.02 -8.32 -4.28
CA ASP A 56 10.87 -7.85 -5.04
C ASP A 56 9.66 -8.76 -4.83
N THR A 57 8.47 -8.28 -5.24
CA THR A 57 7.21 -9.02 -5.29
C THR A 57 7.28 -10.35 -6.02
N PHE A 58 8.24 -10.55 -6.92
CA PHE A 58 8.35 -11.80 -7.66
C PHE A 58 8.95 -12.94 -6.80
N ASN A 59 9.69 -12.66 -5.73
CA ASN A 59 10.24 -13.71 -4.87
C ASN A 59 9.24 -14.12 -3.77
N LYS A 60 8.99 -15.42 -3.59
CA LYS A 60 8.17 -15.97 -2.50
C LYS A 60 8.62 -15.54 -1.10
N ASP A 61 9.91 -15.36 -0.87
CA ASP A 61 10.46 -15.13 0.48
C ASP A 61 10.28 -13.68 0.95
N THR A 62 10.10 -12.75 0.01
CA THR A 62 9.86 -11.32 0.27
C THR A 62 8.47 -11.05 0.86
N ASP A 63 7.52 -11.96 0.65
CA ASP A 63 6.15 -11.82 1.14
C ASP A 63 5.76 -13.03 2.02
N MET A 64 4.67 -12.88 2.76
CA MET A 64 4.07 -13.90 3.62
C MET A 64 2.58 -14.03 3.31
N ASP A 65 1.98 -15.14 3.75
CA ASP A 65 0.53 -15.30 3.71
C ASP A 65 -0.18 -14.28 4.62
N ILE A 66 -1.51 -14.22 4.53
CA ILE A 66 -2.32 -13.30 5.34
C ILE A 66 -2.26 -13.57 6.85
N ASN A 67 -1.74 -14.73 7.27
CA ASN A 67 -1.54 -15.12 8.67
C ASN A 67 -0.12 -14.81 9.17
N GLY A 68 0.72 -14.19 8.34
CA GLY A 68 2.11 -13.86 8.66
C GLY A 68 3.04 -15.07 8.64
N LYS A 69 2.72 -16.11 7.86
CA LYS A 69 3.58 -17.28 7.65
C LYS A 69 4.30 -17.17 6.30
N PRO A 70 5.60 -17.49 6.23
CA PRO A 70 6.31 -17.57 4.96
C PRO A 70 5.66 -18.57 4.00
N PHE A 71 5.65 -18.24 2.71
CA PHE A 71 5.26 -19.20 1.67
C PHE A 71 6.32 -20.30 1.55
N LYS A 72 5.89 -21.57 1.51
CA LYS A 72 6.82 -22.70 1.37
C LYS A 72 7.26 -22.93 -0.07
N THR A 73 6.39 -22.61 -1.02
CA THR A 73 6.64 -22.76 -2.45
C THR A 73 6.16 -21.53 -3.20
N TRP A 74 6.67 -21.32 -4.41
CA TRP A 74 6.25 -20.20 -5.23
C TRP A 74 4.78 -20.31 -5.66
N GLN A 75 4.27 -21.54 -5.87
CA GLN A 75 2.86 -21.79 -6.20
C GLN A 75 1.93 -21.34 -5.08
N GLN A 76 2.32 -21.48 -3.81
CA GLN A 76 1.52 -21.01 -2.68
C GLN A 76 1.38 -19.48 -2.65
N LYS A 77 2.32 -18.75 -3.25
CA LYS A 77 2.24 -17.30 -3.39
C LYS A 77 1.52 -16.90 -4.68
N PHE A 78 1.89 -17.51 -5.80
CA PHE A 78 1.36 -17.15 -7.11
C PHE A 78 -0.09 -17.59 -7.28
N GLY A 79 -0.54 -18.66 -6.62
CA GLY A 79 -1.86 -19.22 -6.85
C GLY A 79 -1.99 -19.77 -8.29
N PRO A 80 -3.18 -19.69 -8.92
CA PRO A 80 -4.24 -18.75 -8.59
C PRO A 80 -5.20 -19.25 -7.51
N ASP A 81 -5.44 -18.40 -6.51
CA ASP A 81 -6.46 -18.63 -5.47
C ASP A 81 -7.83 -18.01 -5.82
N LEU A 82 -7.88 -17.17 -6.86
CA LEU A 82 -9.08 -16.45 -7.26
C LEU A 82 -9.15 -16.30 -8.78
N HIS A 83 -10.32 -16.61 -9.33
CA HIS A 83 -10.70 -16.30 -10.71
C HIS A 83 -11.93 -15.38 -10.72
N GLN A 84 -11.88 -14.28 -11.47
CA GLN A 84 -13.00 -13.33 -11.64
C GLN A 84 -12.96 -12.73 -13.05
N ASN A 85 -14.10 -12.73 -13.76
CA ASN A 85 -14.24 -12.11 -15.09
C ASN A 85 -13.12 -12.52 -16.08
N ASP A 86 -12.86 -13.82 -16.18
CA ASP A 86 -11.80 -14.43 -17.01
C ASP A 86 -10.35 -14.11 -16.60
N ASP A 87 -10.17 -13.37 -15.50
CA ASP A 87 -8.86 -13.09 -14.92
C ASP A 87 -8.54 -14.02 -13.75
N ALA A 88 -7.26 -14.42 -13.68
CA ALA A 88 -6.68 -15.11 -12.55
C ALA A 88 -5.90 -14.13 -11.67
N PHE A 89 -5.88 -14.37 -10.36
CA PHE A 89 -5.19 -13.53 -9.40
C PHE A 89 -4.38 -14.34 -8.40
N SER A 90 -3.32 -13.73 -7.90
CA SER A 90 -2.43 -14.36 -6.94
C SER A 90 -3.11 -14.77 -5.64
N SER A 91 -2.44 -15.56 -4.81
CA SER A 91 -2.81 -15.65 -3.41
C SER A 91 -2.77 -14.26 -2.75
N LEU A 92 -3.54 -14.05 -1.69
CA LEU A 92 -3.40 -12.85 -0.89
C LEU A 92 -2.11 -12.94 -0.08
N PHE A 93 -1.32 -11.88 -0.09
CA PHE A 93 -0.05 -11.84 0.61
C PHE A 93 0.14 -10.51 1.36
N ARG A 94 1.19 -10.44 2.17
CA ARG A 94 1.65 -9.23 2.86
C ARG A 94 3.17 -9.19 2.82
N TRP A 95 3.75 -8.00 2.94
CA TRP A 95 5.20 -7.87 3.07
C TRP A 95 5.76 -8.63 4.28
N ASN A 96 6.92 -9.26 4.09
CA ASN A 96 7.73 -9.78 5.18
C ASN A 96 8.60 -8.68 5.78
N PHE A 97 8.06 -7.87 6.70
CA PHE A 97 8.84 -6.79 7.33
C PHE A 97 9.97 -7.27 8.25
N SER A 98 10.03 -8.55 8.58
CA SER A 98 11.16 -9.17 9.29
C SER A 98 12.29 -9.59 8.35
N ASP A 99 12.06 -9.53 7.04
CA ASP A 99 13.07 -9.87 6.05
C ASP A 99 14.16 -8.79 5.99
N PRO A 100 15.43 -9.15 6.21
CA PRO A 100 16.53 -8.18 6.19
C PRO A 100 16.70 -7.46 4.83
N ASP A 101 16.35 -8.12 3.73
CA ASP A 101 16.54 -7.55 2.40
C ASP A 101 15.39 -6.59 2.02
N VAL A 102 14.19 -6.76 2.60
CA VAL A 102 13.07 -5.80 2.45
C VAL A 102 13.43 -4.44 3.05
N ALA A 103 14.13 -4.43 4.18
CA ALA A 103 14.64 -3.19 4.78
C ALA A 103 15.65 -2.50 3.85
N TYR A 104 16.52 -3.29 3.20
CA TYR A 104 17.51 -2.77 2.26
C TYR A 104 16.87 -2.15 1.01
N PHE A 105 15.89 -2.83 0.39
CA PHE A 105 15.08 -2.28 -0.71
C PHE A 105 14.39 -0.96 -0.32
N SER A 106 13.99 -0.84 0.95
CA SER A 106 13.34 0.35 1.52
C SER A 106 14.34 1.44 1.96
N ALA A 107 15.48 1.57 1.29
CA ALA A 107 16.55 2.51 1.65
C ALA A 107 17.03 2.39 3.11
N ASN A 108 17.17 1.15 3.60
CA ASN A 108 17.52 0.80 4.97
C ASN A 108 16.51 1.28 6.04
N ALA A 109 15.25 1.48 5.65
CA ALA A 109 14.18 1.78 6.59
C ALA A 109 13.71 0.51 7.33
N SER A 110 14.00 0.43 8.63
CA SER A 110 13.42 -0.60 9.50
C SER A 110 12.03 -0.17 9.99
N ILE A 111 11.09 -1.12 10.03
CA ILE A 111 9.73 -0.89 10.49
C ILE A 111 9.60 -1.20 11.99
N HIS A 112 9.06 -0.26 12.77
CA HIS A 112 8.77 -0.50 14.19
C HIS A 112 7.91 -1.76 14.38
N GLY A 113 8.31 -2.61 15.32
CA GLY A 113 7.64 -3.89 15.61
C GLY A 113 8.20 -5.09 14.85
N PHE A 114 9.21 -4.89 13.98
CA PHE A 114 9.85 -5.94 13.20
C PHE A 114 11.38 -5.87 13.30
N GLY A 115 12.04 -7.00 13.04
CA GLY A 115 13.51 -7.11 13.00
C GLY A 115 14.20 -6.46 14.20
N SER A 116 15.18 -5.59 13.94
CA SER A 116 15.93 -4.86 14.98
C SER A 116 15.07 -3.87 15.81
N LEU A 117 13.85 -3.55 15.35
CA LEU A 117 12.90 -2.67 16.04
C LEU A 117 11.72 -3.43 16.66
N ALA A 118 11.83 -4.74 16.86
CA ALA A 118 10.77 -5.57 17.44
C ALA A 118 10.29 -5.07 18.81
N ALA A 119 11.18 -4.53 19.65
CA ALA A 119 10.83 -4.04 20.99
C ALA A 119 9.80 -2.89 21.00
N TYR A 120 9.62 -2.19 19.87
CA TYR A 120 8.69 -1.05 19.77
C TYR A 120 7.21 -1.44 19.85
N VAL A 121 6.87 -2.73 19.79
CA VAL A 121 5.50 -3.21 20.09
C VAL A 121 5.08 -2.91 21.54
N HIS A 122 6.05 -2.67 22.43
CA HIS A 122 5.81 -2.30 23.83
C HIS A 122 5.90 -0.80 24.08
N ALA A 123 6.10 0.02 23.04
CA ALA A 123 6.13 1.46 23.19
C ALA A 123 4.76 1.98 23.65
N GLN A 124 4.76 3.09 24.39
CA GLN A 124 3.52 3.76 24.77
C GLN A 124 2.88 4.42 23.54
N GLN A 125 1.57 4.23 23.38
CA GLN A 125 0.80 4.89 22.33
C GLN A 125 0.73 6.41 22.59
N PRO A 126 1.16 7.26 21.65
CA PRO A 126 1.24 8.71 21.89
C PRO A 126 -0.13 9.41 21.89
N PHE A 127 -1.08 8.97 21.06
CA PHE A 127 -2.41 9.58 20.92
C PHE A 127 -3.49 8.51 20.86
N LYS A 128 -4.67 8.76 21.45
CA LYS A 128 -5.82 7.85 21.26
C LYS A 128 -6.30 7.97 19.81
N PRO A 129 -6.87 6.91 19.20
CA PRO A 129 -7.38 7.01 17.84
C PRO A 129 -8.47 8.07 17.68
N SER A 130 -9.28 8.30 18.73
CA SER A 130 -10.31 9.35 18.78
C SER A 130 -9.75 10.78 18.68
N ASP A 131 -8.46 10.95 18.95
CA ASP A 131 -7.78 12.25 18.97
C ASP A 131 -7.08 12.52 17.63
N ILE A 132 -7.21 11.60 16.67
CA ILE A 132 -6.60 11.69 15.35
C ILE A 132 -7.68 11.92 14.30
N ILE A 133 -7.60 13.08 13.65
CA ILE A 133 -8.44 13.44 12.50
C ILE A 133 -7.57 13.57 11.26
N ILE A 134 -7.95 12.88 10.18
CA ILE A 134 -7.29 12.96 8.89
C ILE A 134 -8.12 13.84 7.97
N VAL A 135 -7.51 14.90 7.46
CA VAL A 135 -8.13 15.88 6.58
C VAL A 135 -7.60 15.67 5.17
N SER A 136 -8.50 15.62 4.19
CA SER A 136 -8.14 15.53 2.78
C SER A 136 -9.10 16.32 1.90
N ASP A 137 -8.60 16.85 0.80
CA ASP A 137 -9.38 17.46 -0.28
C ASP A 137 -9.82 16.45 -1.36
N GLY A 138 -9.52 15.15 -1.14
CA GLY A 138 -9.83 14.08 -2.08
C GLY A 138 -8.80 13.89 -3.20
N GLN A 139 -7.72 14.67 -3.28
CA GLN A 139 -6.72 14.52 -4.35
C GLN A 139 -5.63 13.49 -4.04
N VAL A 140 -5.63 12.88 -2.87
CA VAL A 140 -4.60 11.92 -2.47
C VAL A 140 -4.80 10.54 -3.12
N GLY A 141 -3.69 9.81 -3.29
CA GLY A 141 -3.63 8.46 -3.84
C GLY A 141 -2.31 7.76 -3.48
N GLY A 142 -2.05 6.59 -4.05
CA GLY A 142 -0.85 5.78 -3.83
C GLY A 142 -0.66 5.38 -2.37
N ALA A 143 0.54 5.55 -1.84
CA ALA A 143 0.87 5.21 -0.45
C ALA A 143 -0.06 5.87 0.58
N THR A 144 -0.59 7.07 0.29
CA THR A 144 -1.56 7.73 1.17
C THR A 144 -2.85 6.93 1.31
N ALA A 145 -3.27 6.20 0.27
CA ALA A 145 -4.45 5.35 0.36
C ALA A 145 -4.25 4.21 1.38
N VAL A 146 -3.08 3.56 1.33
CA VAL A 146 -2.69 2.53 2.31
C VAL A 146 -2.66 3.10 3.72
N PHE A 147 -2.07 4.29 3.88
CA PHE A 147 -2.05 5.00 5.15
C PHE A 147 -3.46 5.29 5.68
N THR A 148 -4.37 5.80 4.84
CA THR A 148 -5.75 6.06 5.28
C THR A 148 -6.47 4.80 5.72
N GLU A 149 -6.27 3.66 5.05
CA GLU A 149 -6.84 2.38 5.48
C GLU A 149 -6.24 1.90 6.81
N LEU A 150 -4.93 2.08 7.02
CA LEU A 150 -4.28 1.78 8.29
C LEU A 150 -4.91 2.60 9.42
N MET A 151 -4.99 3.91 9.24
CA MET A 151 -5.51 4.83 10.25
C MET A 151 -7.00 4.58 10.54
N ARG A 152 -7.78 4.26 9.51
CA ARG A 152 -9.19 3.89 9.65
C ARG A 152 -9.37 2.62 10.47
N LYS A 153 -8.54 1.60 10.22
CA LYS A 153 -8.55 0.35 11.01
C LYS A 153 -8.25 0.59 12.48
N GLN A 154 -7.41 1.59 12.78
CA GLN A 154 -7.10 1.99 14.16
C GLN A 154 -8.19 2.85 14.81
N GLY A 155 -9.16 3.34 14.04
CA GLY A 155 -10.30 4.12 14.54
C GLY A 155 -10.15 5.64 14.40
N ALA A 156 -9.18 6.13 13.62
CA ALA A 156 -9.10 7.53 13.26
C ALA A 156 -10.33 7.95 12.42
N LYS A 157 -10.73 9.22 12.53
CA LYS A 157 -11.84 9.79 11.77
C LYS A 157 -11.34 10.68 10.64
N PHE A 158 -12.17 10.86 9.63
CA PHE A 158 -11.80 11.50 8.38
C PHE A 158 -12.72 12.69 8.07
N VAL A 159 -12.11 13.75 7.56
CA VAL A 159 -12.77 14.91 6.97
C VAL A 159 -12.38 14.99 5.50
N SER A 160 -13.38 15.11 4.64
CA SER A 160 -13.20 15.49 3.24
C SER A 160 -13.59 16.96 3.05
N ILE A 161 -12.80 17.72 2.28
CA ILE A 161 -13.08 19.13 2.01
C ILE A 161 -13.24 19.35 0.51
N GLY A 162 -14.30 20.05 0.11
CA GLY A 162 -14.56 20.39 -1.28
C GLY A 162 -15.37 19.34 -2.02
N GLY A 163 -14.91 19.00 -3.24
CA GLY A 163 -15.66 18.22 -4.21
C GLY A 163 -16.75 19.02 -4.93
N ARG A 164 -17.63 18.31 -5.66
CA ARG A 164 -18.72 18.94 -6.44
C ARG A 164 -19.72 19.66 -5.53
N SER A 165 -20.34 20.73 -6.02
CA SER A 165 -21.29 21.58 -5.31
C SER A 165 -22.67 20.95 -5.05
N HIS A 166 -22.71 19.67 -4.69
CA HIS A 166 -23.91 18.96 -4.26
C HIS A 166 -23.69 18.34 -2.88
N ARG A 167 -24.76 18.21 -2.10
CA ARG A 167 -24.74 17.50 -0.82
C ARG A 167 -24.48 16.00 -1.01
N GLY A 168 -24.00 15.34 0.04
CA GLY A 168 -23.57 13.95 0.00
C GLY A 168 -22.16 13.81 0.55
N LYS A 169 -21.86 12.65 1.14
CA LYS A 169 -20.50 12.31 1.59
C LYS A 169 -19.50 12.31 0.42
N MET A 170 -18.23 12.41 0.78
CA MET A 170 -17.09 12.33 -0.15
C MET A 170 -16.01 11.47 0.48
N GLN A 171 -15.30 10.68 -0.34
CA GLN A 171 -14.16 9.88 0.11
C GLN A 171 -12.90 10.72 0.22
N VAL A 172 -11.98 10.31 1.10
CA VAL A 172 -10.69 11.01 1.29
C VAL A 172 -9.66 10.67 0.22
N VAL A 173 -9.69 9.47 -0.35
CA VAL A 173 -8.80 9.06 -1.44
C VAL A 173 -9.55 9.17 -2.75
N GLY A 174 -9.25 10.14 -3.61
CA GLY A 174 -9.92 10.27 -4.92
C GLY A 174 -9.07 9.81 -6.11
N ASN A 175 -7.76 9.60 -5.91
CA ASN A 175 -6.87 9.03 -6.91
C ASN A 175 -6.67 7.51 -6.71
N THR A 176 -5.73 6.92 -7.45
CA THR A 176 -5.46 5.48 -7.39
C THR A 176 -5.12 5.00 -5.97
N ALA A 177 -5.75 3.92 -5.52
CA ALA A 177 -5.45 3.26 -4.24
C ALA A 177 -4.62 1.97 -4.43
N SER A 178 -3.67 1.99 -5.38
CA SER A 178 -2.70 0.91 -5.55
C SER A 178 -1.73 0.87 -4.36
N THR A 179 -1.35 -0.35 -3.96
CA THR A 179 -0.42 -0.61 -2.85
C THR A 179 1.02 -0.81 -3.29
N GLY A 180 1.28 -0.84 -4.59
CA GLY A 180 2.63 -1.01 -5.14
C GLY A 180 2.68 -0.70 -6.63
N VAL A 181 3.68 0.07 -7.03
CA VAL A 181 3.95 0.46 -8.42
C VAL A 181 5.32 -0.08 -8.82
N LEU A 182 5.40 -0.69 -9.99
CA LEU A 182 6.66 -1.05 -10.64
C LEU A 182 6.91 -0.12 -11.82
N ASN A 183 8.16 0.28 -12.03
CA ASN A 183 8.54 1.02 -13.22
C ASN A 183 8.62 0.07 -14.42
N ALA A 184 8.05 0.43 -15.57
CA ALA A 184 8.11 -0.39 -16.78
C ALA A 184 9.56 -0.70 -17.20
N ALA A 185 10.48 0.26 -17.04
CA ALA A 185 11.90 0.04 -17.32
C ALA A 185 12.52 -0.99 -16.36
N TYR A 186 12.10 -0.98 -15.09
CA TYR A 186 12.52 -2.01 -14.13
C TYR A 186 11.99 -3.39 -14.53
N ILE A 187 10.70 -3.51 -14.86
CA ILE A 187 10.11 -4.77 -15.32
C ILE A 187 10.88 -5.30 -16.55
N SER A 188 11.12 -4.45 -17.54
CA SER A 188 11.84 -4.81 -18.76
C SER A 188 13.29 -5.22 -18.49
N ALA A 189 13.99 -4.49 -17.62
CA ALA A 189 15.37 -4.81 -17.24
C ALA A 189 15.45 -6.14 -16.49
N THR A 190 14.52 -6.38 -15.55
CA THR A 190 14.45 -7.63 -14.79
C THR A 190 14.13 -8.82 -15.71
N ALA A 191 13.14 -8.70 -16.59
CA ALA A 191 12.78 -9.76 -17.53
C ALA A 191 13.90 -10.06 -18.54
N THR A 192 14.57 -9.03 -19.07
CA THR A 192 15.69 -9.24 -20.01
C THR A 192 16.94 -9.78 -19.31
N THR A 193 17.23 -9.36 -18.08
CA THR A 193 18.35 -9.90 -17.29
C THR A 193 18.12 -11.37 -16.94
N LEU A 194 16.88 -11.73 -16.59
CA LEU A 194 16.47 -13.12 -16.42
C LEU A 194 16.83 -13.93 -17.67
N MET A 195 16.29 -13.56 -18.82
CA MET A 195 16.47 -14.32 -20.07
C MET A 195 17.91 -14.36 -20.59
N ARG A 196 18.70 -13.28 -20.41
CA ARG A 196 20.02 -13.13 -21.05
C ARG A 196 21.21 -13.44 -20.15
N THR A 197 21.04 -13.33 -18.85
CA THR A 197 22.15 -13.33 -17.89
C THR A 197 22.01 -14.42 -16.84
N LEU A 198 20.79 -14.62 -16.31
CA LEU A 198 20.57 -15.55 -15.21
C LEU A 198 20.22 -16.97 -15.70
N SER A 199 19.50 -17.08 -16.81
CA SER A 199 19.14 -18.38 -17.41
C SER A 199 20.30 -19.03 -18.17
N ASP A 200 20.37 -20.37 -18.13
CA ASP A 200 21.20 -21.15 -19.04
C ASP A 200 20.59 -21.20 -20.46
N ASP A 201 21.31 -21.76 -21.42
CA ASP A 201 20.88 -21.81 -22.84
C ASP A 201 19.53 -22.51 -23.04
N ASN A 202 19.24 -23.57 -22.27
CA ASN A 202 17.99 -24.32 -22.40
C ASN A 202 16.83 -23.52 -21.82
N GLU A 203 17.04 -22.91 -20.66
CA GLU A 203 16.03 -22.10 -19.99
C GLU A 203 15.73 -20.81 -20.75
N ALA A 204 16.77 -20.13 -21.25
CA ALA A 204 16.60 -18.96 -22.13
C ALA A 204 15.82 -19.33 -23.40
N ALA A 205 16.12 -20.47 -24.02
CA ALA A 205 15.37 -20.96 -25.18
C ALA A 205 13.90 -21.30 -24.84
N ARG A 206 13.62 -21.78 -23.63
CA ARG A 206 12.26 -22.00 -23.12
C ARG A 206 11.52 -20.68 -22.96
N LEU A 207 12.10 -19.72 -22.22
CA LEU A 207 11.50 -18.41 -21.97
C LEU A 207 11.23 -17.63 -23.26
N ASN A 208 12.14 -17.69 -24.23
CA ASN A 208 11.97 -17.06 -25.55
C ASN A 208 10.78 -17.58 -26.37
N ARG A 209 10.21 -18.75 -26.02
CA ARG A 209 9.00 -19.30 -26.65
C ARG A 209 7.71 -18.86 -25.96
N THR A 210 7.82 -18.04 -24.91
CA THR A 210 6.70 -17.49 -24.13
C THR A 210 6.53 -16.00 -24.43
N ASP A 211 5.55 -15.37 -23.76
CA ASP A 211 5.35 -13.92 -23.84
C ASP A 211 6.54 -13.10 -23.29
N MET A 212 7.49 -13.73 -22.58
CA MET A 212 8.73 -13.08 -22.13
C MET A 212 9.55 -12.50 -23.30
N ASN A 213 9.48 -13.11 -24.49
CA ASN A 213 10.16 -12.62 -25.69
C ASN A 213 9.73 -11.20 -26.11
N GLN A 214 8.56 -10.74 -25.65
CA GLN A 214 8.09 -9.37 -25.92
C GLN A 214 9.00 -8.31 -25.28
N PHE A 215 9.75 -8.64 -24.23
CA PHE A 215 10.64 -7.68 -23.55
C PHE A 215 11.94 -7.38 -24.32
N TYR A 216 12.20 -8.04 -25.45
CA TYR A 216 13.27 -7.59 -26.36
C TYR A 216 12.86 -6.37 -27.19
N ASP A 217 11.57 -6.08 -27.31
CA ASP A 217 11.09 -4.90 -28.02
C ASP A 217 11.19 -3.64 -27.14
N THR A 218 12.08 -2.72 -27.52
CA THR A 218 12.28 -1.44 -26.82
C THR A 218 11.38 -0.32 -27.34
N THR A 219 10.51 -0.59 -28.33
CA THR A 219 9.67 0.43 -29.00
C THR A 219 8.87 1.27 -28.01
N LEU A 220 8.41 0.68 -26.90
CA LEU A 220 7.72 1.41 -25.85
C LEU A 220 8.57 2.54 -25.25
N PHE A 221 9.84 2.25 -24.96
CA PHE A 221 10.78 3.21 -24.37
C PHE A 221 11.28 4.23 -25.41
N ASP A 222 11.45 3.82 -26.66
CA ASP A 222 11.83 4.71 -27.77
C ASP A 222 10.77 5.78 -28.04
N ARG A 223 9.50 5.51 -27.68
CA ARG A 223 8.37 6.45 -27.80
C ARG A 223 8.12 7.26 -26.53
N LEU A 224 8.84 7.00 -25.44
CA LEU A 224 8.66 7.71 -24.19
C LEU A 224 9.31 9.09 -24.29
N SER A 225 8.57 10.13 -23.91
CA SER A 225 9.11 11.50 -23.88
C SER A 225 10.26 11.60 -22.87
N PRO A 226 11.40 12.24 -23.22
CA PRO A 226 12.55 12.38 -22.33
C PRO A 226 12.15 12.92 -20.94
N GLY A 227 12.72 12.32 -19.88
CA GLY A 227 12.46 12.71 -18.49
C GLY A 227 11.15 12.18 -17.89
N ASN A 228 10.36 11.40 -18.64
CA ASN A 228 9.18 10.74 -18.11
C ASN A 228 9.49 9.31 -17.66
N PHE A 229 8.68 8.79 -16.74
CA PHE A 229 8.69 7.40 -16.32
C PHE A 229 7.30 6.79 -16.48
N MET A 230 7.26 5.47 -16.67
CA MET A 230 6.02 4.72 -16.79
C MET A 230 5.82 3.86 -15.55
N GLY A 231 4.89 4.24 -14.69
CA GLY A 231 4.50 3.47 -13.51
C GLY A 231 3.37 2.50 -13.82
N VAL A 232 3.56 1.23 -13.50
CA VAL A 232 2.54 0.18 -13.58
C VAL A 232 2.05 -0.11 -12.16
N PRO A 233 0.80 0.26 -11.79
CA PRO A 233 0.21 -0.07 -10.50
C PRO A 233 -0.04 -1.58 -10.42
N TYR A 234 0.98 -2.29 -9.95
CA TYR A 234 1.07 -3.74 -10.06
C TYR A 234 0.35 -4.46 -8.91
N ARG A 235 0.36 -3.86 -7.71
CA ARG A 235 -0.30 -4.43 -6.53
C ARG A 235 -1.58 -3.68 -6.19
N ASN A 236 -2.61 -4.45 -5.86
CA ASN A 236 -3.89 -3.96 -5.36
C ASN A 236 -4.08 -4.35 -3.91
N GLY A 237 -4.59 -3.42 -3.11
CA GLY A 237 -4.90 -3.65 -1.70
C GLY A 237 -6.31 -4.22 -1.47
N TYR A 238 -6.41 -5.14 -0.52
CA TYR A 238 -7.64 -5.81 -0.11
C TYR A 238 -7.78 -5.73 1.41
N ARG A 239 -8.97 -5.40 1.90
CA ARG A 239 -9.25 -5.45 3.35
C ARG A 239 -9.29 -6.91 3.80
N VAL A 240 -8.53 -7.21 4.85
CA VAL A 240 -8.48 -8.54 5.45
C VAL A 240 -9.87 -8.86 6.01
N ASN A 241 -10.45 -10.00 5.61
CA ASN A 241 -11.83 -10.45 5.88
C ASN A 241 -12.95 -9.90 4.98
N ASP A 242 -12.61 -9.08 3.97
CA ASP A 242 -13.61 -8.63 3.01
C ASP A 242 -13.84 -9.69 1.92
N LYS A 243 -14.99 -10.37 2.00
CA LYS A 243 -15.36 -11.47 1.10
C LYS A 243 -15.75 -11.04 -0.31
N SER A 244 -15.88 -9.73 -0.57
CA SER A 244 -16.25 -9.25 -1.91
C SER A 244 -15.16 -9.51 -2.95
N ASN A 245 -13.91 -9.72 -2.53
CA ASN A 245 -12.75 -9.81 -3.43
C ASN A 245 -12.63 -8.60 -4.38
N ILE A 246 -13.13 -7.44 -3.96
CA ILE A 246 -12.98 -6.18 -4.68
C ILE A 246 -11.82 -5.41 -4.05
N PRO A 247 -10.80 -4.97 -4.81
CA PRO A 247 -9.72 -4.19 -4.26
C PRO A 247 -10.21 -2.81 -3.81
N ILE A 248 -9.51 -2.21 -2.84
CA ILE A 248 -9.91 -0.91 -2.27
C ILE A 248 -9.99 0.21 -3.30
N HIS A 249 -9.26 0.11 -4.40
CA HIS A 249 -9.30 1.04 -5.52
C HIS A 249 -10.72 1.22 -6.09
N PHE A 250 -11.55 0.17 -6.07
CA PHE A 250 -12.92 0.23 -6.56
C PHE A 250 -13.96 0.36 -5.44
N LYS A 251 -13.53 0.62 -4.20
CA LYS A 251 -14.42 0.74 -3.05
C LYS A 251 -14.62 2.18 -2.62
N TYR A 252 -15.87 2.61 -2.70
CA TYR A 252 -16.28 3.89 -2.13
C TYR A 252 -16.11 3.88 -0.60
N THR A 253 -15.20 4.71 -0.10
CA THR A 253 -14.88 4.80 1.33
C THR A 253 -15.07 6.24 1.82
N PRO A 254 -16.30 6.63 2.19
CA PRO A 254 -16.61 8.00 2.55
C PRO A 254 -15.92 8.44 3.85
N ALA A 255 -15.61 9.72 3.93
CA ALA A 255 -15.26 10.37 5.19
C ALA A 255 -16.47 10.43 6.13
N GLU A 256 -16.21 10.49 7.45
CA GLU A 256 -17.25 10.70 8.45
C GLU A 256 -17.88 12.08 8.34
N CYS A 257 -17.09 13.08 7.93
CA CYS A 257 -17.53 14.46 7.73
C CYS A 257 -17.08 14.98 6.36
N ARG A 258 -17.97 15.69 5.66
CA ARG A 258 -17.62 16.48 4.48
C ARG A 258 -17.83 17.96 4.75
N MET A 259 -16.92 18.82 4.33
CA MET A 259 -17.03 20.28 4.39
C MET A 259 -16.90 20.88 2.99
N PHE A 260 -17.48 22.07 2.76
CA PHE A 260 -17.15 22.87 1.58
C PHE A 260 -16.07 23.90 1.94
N TYR A 261 -15.23 24.24 0.96
CA TYR A 261 -14.33 25.37 1.11
C TYR A 261 -15.15 26.67 1.31
N THR A 262 -14.77 27.42 2.33
CA THR A 262 -15.17 28.82 2.47
C THR A 262 -14.12 29.73 1.85
N LYS A 263 -14.46 31.00 1.63
CA LYS A 263 -13.48 32.00 1.15
C LYS A 263 -12.26 32.10 2.09
N ALA A 264 -12.47 32.05 3.39
CA ALA A 264 -11.37 32.10 4.37
C ALA A 264 -10.47 30.86 4.25
N MET A 265 -11.06 29.66 4.18
CA MET A 265 -10.30 28.40 4.01
C MET A 265 -9.48 28.35 2.72
N ALA A 266 -9.97 28.97 1.65
CA ALA A 266 -9.24 29.03 0.37
C ALA A 266 -8.00 29.92 0.43
N LEU A 267 -7.94 30.85 1.40
CA LEU A 267 -6.85 31.82 1.55
C LEU A 267 -5.94 31.49 2.74
N ASP A 268 -6.44 30.75 3.72
CA ASP A 268 -5.73 30.42 4.96
C ASP A 268 -6.05 28.99 5.43
N MET A 269 -5.02 28.17 5.52
CA MET A 269 -5.11 26.80 6.02
C MET A 269 -5.48 26.73 7.50
N SER A 270 -5.19 27.78 8.29
CA SER A 270 -5.57 27.85 9.70
C SER A 270 -7.10 27.80 9.86
N ALA A 271 -7.84 28.47 8.98
CA ALA A 271 -9.30 28.43 8.96
C ALA A 271 -9.86 27.03 8.64
N VAL A 272 -9.10 26.19 7.92
CA VAL A 272 -9.45 24.78 7.70
C VAL A 272 -9.31 24.00 9.01
N TRP A 273 -8.16 24.13 9.67
CA TRP A 273 -7.88 23.42 10.92
C TRP A 273 -8.80 23.84 12.06
N GLU A 274 -9.14 25.12 12.17
CA GLU A 274 -10.12 25.63 13.13
C GLU A 274 -11.50 24.98 12.94
N ALA A 275 -12.01 24.94 11.70
CA ALA A 275 -13.31 24.33 11.42
C ALA A 275 -13.32 22.81 11.67
N VAL A 276 -12.21 22.14 11.41
CA VAL A 276 -12.03 20.71 11.71
C VAL A 276 -12.01 20.48 13.22
N ALA A 277 -11.24 21.27 13.96
CA ALA A 277 -11.15 21.19 15.42
C ALA A 277 -12.51 21.49 16.08
N ASP A 278 -13.23 22.50 15.62
CA ASP A 278 -14.58 22.82 16.10
C ASP A 278 -15.55 21.67 15.86
N SER A 279 -15.49 21.05 14.68
CA SER A 279 -16.35 19.93 14.31
C SER A 279 -16.05 18.68 15.15
N ALA A 280 -14.77 18.42 15.43
CA ALA A 280 -14.33 17.27 16.18
C ALA A 280 -14.57 17.42 17.70
N TRP A 281 -14.19 18.57 18.26
CA TRP A 281 -14.07 18.78 19.71
C TRP A 281 -14.73 20.06 20.23
N GLY A 282 -15.05 21.02 19.37
CA GLY A 282 -15.71 22.28 19.76
C GLY A 282 -17.23 22.16 19.91
N THR A 283 -17.93 23.28 19.77
CA THR A 283 -19.40 23.34 19.88
C THR A 283 -20.10 23.37 18.52
N LYS A 284 -19.40 23.80 17.46
CA LYS A 284 -19.95 24.00 16.12
C LYS A 284 -19.58 22.86 15.16
N CYS A 285 -20.56 22.34 14.43
CA CYS A 285 -20.33 21.38 13.34
C CYS A 285 -20.25 22.11 12.00
N HIS A 286 -19.15 21.93 11.27
CA HIS A 286 -18.95 22.49 9.93
C HIS A 286 -19.22 21.48 8.81
N CYS A 287 -19.63 20.26 9.16
CA CYS A 287 -19.95 19.22 8.19
C CYS A 287 -21.23 19.56 7.43
N VAL A 288 -21.15 19.60 6.10
CA VAL A 288 -22.31 19.71 5.21
C VAL A 288 -23.01 18.37 5.03
N ASP A 289 -22.29 17.28 5.29
CA ASP A 289 -22.79 15.91 5.36
C ASP A 289 -21.96 15.13 6.40
N GLY A 290 -22.63 14.28 7.17
CA GLY A 290 -22.01 13.48 8.23
C GLY A 290 -21.65 14.26 9.49
N SER A 291 -20.81 13.67 10.33
CA SER A 291 -20.40 14.21 11.63
C SER A 291 -19.14 13.50 12.14
N LEU A 292 -18.25 14.24 12.80
CA LEU A 292 -17.12 13.67 13.54
C LEU A 292 -17.50 13.18 14.94
N ARG A 293 -18.69 13.51 15.44
CA ARG A 293 -19.14 13.11 16.79
C ARG A 293 -19.83 11.76 16.73
N SER A 294 -19.52 10.88 17.68
CA SER A 294 -20.23 9.61 17.81
C SER A 294 -21.70 9.86 18.22
N PRO A 295 -22.66 9.02 17.80
CA PRO A 295 -24.04 9.13 18.27
C PRO A 295 -24.05 9.06 19.81
N GLY A 296 -24.42 10.16 20.47
CA GLY A 296 -24.50 10.25 21.94
C GLY A 296 -23.42 11.08 22.66
N GLN A 297 -22.38 11.57 21.96
CA GLN A 297 -21.47 12.57 22.56
C GLN A 297 -22.14 13.95 22.60
N LYS A 298 -22.84 14.25 23.69
CA LYS A 298 -23.12 15.64 24.06
C LYS A 298 -21.81 16.28 24.51
N SER A 299 -21.56 17.51 24.06
CA SER A 299 -20.39 18.31 24.45
C SER A 299 -20.31 18.37 25.98
N SER A 300 -19.25 17.80 26.56
CA SER A 300 -18.94 17.91 28.00
C SER A 300 -18.50 19.32 28.40
N LEU A 301 -18.39 20.26 27.46
CA LEU A 301 -18.09 21.67 27.72
C LEU A 301 -19.33 22.49 28.13
N LEU A 302 -20.52 21.86 28.24
CA LEU A 302 -21.77 22.53 28.60
C LEU A 302 -22.32 22.13 29.99
N SER A 303 -21.59 21.36 30.82
CA SER A 303 -22.08 21.06 32.18
C SER A 303 -21.62 22.03 33.27
N ASP A 304 -20.61 22.89 33.01
CA ASP A 304 -19.94 23.61 34.10
C ASP A 304 -19.99 25.15 33.96
N ARG A 305 -20.88 25.72 33.13
CA ARG A 305 -21.01 27.17 32.96
C ARG A 305 -22.44 27.73 32.87
N GLU A 306 -23.39 27.10 33.55
CA GLU A 306 -24.65 27.76 33.91
C GLU A 306 -24.91 27.52 35.40
N TYR A 307 -24.35 28.39 36.24
CA TYR A 307 -24.92 28.93 37.50
C TYR A 307 -23.84 29.77 38.20
N GLN A 308 -23.73 31.03 37.77
CA GLN A 308 -23.47 32.22 38.61
C GLN A 308 -23.69 33.48 37.77
#